data_AF-A0A4Z0PR21-F1
#
_entry.id   AF-A0A4Z0PR21-F1
#
_cell.length_a   1.000
_cell.length_b   1.000
_cell.length_c   1.000
_cell.angle_alpha   90.00
_cell.angle_beta   90.00
_cell.angle_gamma   90.00
#
_symmetry.space_group_name_H-M   'P 1'
#
loop_
_entity.id
_entity.type
_entity.pdbx_description
1 polymer ?
#
loop_
_entity_poly.entity_id
_entity_poly.type
_entity_poly.pdbx_seq_one_letter_code
_entity_poly.pdbx_strand_id
1 'polypeptide(L)'
;MNSSEKSCLICDNPLYGRADKTTCSDACRVRLHRQRQNDALAEIQEDKMPLSSQRHTPLDLPWLTQGLPPARPATVQTRWEQEPENQEEAADRKRTSEVALAKEMHQHYVKVVEPFLQKEQQRLSAPQLRRMLRFSIDAYEDYKQHPHLAEEGSRAQKCQKDLRGIISLLQDTLQEAKDSWLSDTGRYELNTKWRKQLRDRLLG
;
A
#
# COMPACT_ATOMS: atom_id res chain seq x y z
N MET A 1 -5.40 -6.70 35.97
CA MET A 1 -6.20 -6.91 34.74
C MET A 1 -5.36 -6.40 33.57
N ASN A 2 -4.60 -7.27 32.90
CA ASN A 2 -3.79 -6.88 31.74
C ASN A 2 -4.49 -7.36 30.47
N SER A 3 -5.31 -6.50 29.89
CA SER A 3 -5.75 -6.68 28.50
C SER A 3 -4.53 -6.42 27.63
N SER A 4 -3.95 -7.49 27.10
CA SER A 4 -2.87 -7.37 26.11
C SER A 4 -3.49 -6.85 24.82
N GLU A 5 -3.59 -5.53 24.70
CA GLU A 5 -4.06 -4.83 23.50
C GLU A 5 -3.04 -5.07 22.39
N LYS A 6 -3.32 -6.06 21.53
CA LYS A 6 -2.51 -6.27 20.33
C LYS A 6 -2.66 -5.04 19.43
N SER A 7 -1.54 -4.43 19.05
CA SER A 7 -1.47 -3.34 18.08
C SER A 7 -1.24 -3.87 16.66
N CYS A 8 -1.67 -3.09 15.67
CA CYS A 8 -1.46 -3.39 14.26
C CYS A 8 0.03 -3.29 13.92
N LEU A 9 0.59 -4.33 13.30
CA LEU A 9 2.01 -4.39 12.93
C LEU A 9 2.48 -3.33 11.90
N ILE A 10 1.58 -2.51 11.36
CA ILE A 10 1.87 -1.52 10.31
C ILE A 10 1.63 -0.08 10.76
N CYS A 11 0.69 0.14 11.67
CA CYS A 11 0.28 1.49 12.06
C CYS A 11 0.05 1.64 13.56
N ASP A 12 0.40 0.62 14.36
CA ASP A 12 0.27 0.55 15.81
C ASP A 12 -1.12 0.80 16.40
N ASN A 13 -2.15 0.93 15.55
CA ASN A 13 -3.53 1.08 15.98
C ASN A 13 -4.03 -0.20 16.70
N PRO A 14 -4.90 -0.05 17.72
CA PRO A 14 -5.44 -1.18 18.48
C PRO A 14 -6.25 -2.13 17.59
N LEU A 15 -6.05 -3.44 17.78
CA LEU A 15 -6.77 -4.48 17.04
C LEU A 15 -8.02 -4.91 17.81
N TYR A 16 -9.18 -4.64 17.24
CA TYR A 16 -10.47 -5.14 17.72
C TYR A 16 -10.89 -6.37 16.91
N GLY A 17 -11.38 -7.42 17.59
CA GLY A 17 -11.94 -8.62 16.98
C GLY A 17 -11.20 -9.91 17.31
N ARG A 18 -11.01 -10.78 16.30
CA ARG A 18 -10.44 -12.12 16.49
C ARG A 18 -8.98 -12.08 16.97
N ALA A 19 -8.59 -13.05 17.79
CA ALA A 19 -7.27 -13.11 18.43
C ALA A 19 -6.09 -13.32 17.47
N ASP A 20 -6.36 -13.79 16.24
CA ASP A 20 -5.40 -14.04 15.14
C ASP A 20 -5.23 -12.83 14.20
N LYS A 21 -6.01 -11.76 14.38
CA LYS A 21 -5.90 -10.55 13.57
C LYS A 21 -4.55 -9.87 13.85
N THR A 22 -3.80 -9.55 12.80
CA THR A 22 -2.47 -8.91 12.87
C THR A 22 -2.45 -7.49 12.27
N THR A 23 -3.50 -7.13 11.54
CA THR A 23 -3.62 -5.84 10.85
C THR A 23 -4.99 -5.23 11.12
N CYS A 24 -5.08 -3.91 11.29
CA CYS A 24 -6.33 -3.25 11.66
C CYS A 24 -7.32 -3.19 10.48
N SER A 25 -6.79 -3.12 9.25
CA SER A 25 -7.54 -2.96 8.01
C SER A 25 -6.93 -3.77 6.87
N ASP A 26 -7.69 -3.96 5.79
CA ASP A 26 -7.22 -4.60 4.56
C ASP A 26 -6.06 -3.82 3.91
N ALA A 27 -6.03 -2.49 4.03
CA ALA A 27 -4.90 -1.67 3.61
C ALA A 27 -3.62 -2.04 4.35
N CYS A 28 -3.69 -2.22 5.68
CA CYS A 28 -2.55 -2.70 6.47
C CYS A 28 -2.19 -4.15 6.14
N ARG A 29 -3.16 -5.01 5.82
CA ARG A 29 -2.90 -6.39 5.36
C ARG A 29 -2.08 -6.41 4.07
N VAL A 30 -2.43 -5.56 3.10
CA VAL A 30 -1.69 -5.43 1.84
C VAL A 30 -0.29 -4.85 2.09
N ARG A 31 -0.16 -3.81 2.93
CA ARG A 31 1.14 -3.23 3.31
C ARG A 31 2.05 -4.28 3.98
N LEU A 32 1.52 -5.07 4.91
CA LEU A 32 2.27 -6.15 5.57
C LEU A 32 2.69 -7.25 4.58
N HIS A 33 1.82 -7.63 3.65
CA HIS A 33 2.17 -8.60 2.61
C HIS A 33 3.29 -8.09 1.70
N ARG A 34 3.23 -6.81 1.29
CA ARG A 34 4.29 -6.20 0.47
C ARG A 34 5.59 -6.04 1.23
N GLN A 35 5.55 -5.69 2.52
CA GLN A 35 6.74 -5.62 3.36
C GLN A 35 7.44 -6.99 3.41
N ARG A 36 6.69 -8.08 3.62
CA ARG A 36 7.24 -9.44 3.58
C ARG A 36 7.81 -9.83 2.22
N GLN A 37 7.20 -9.37 1.13
CA GLN A 37 7.76 -9.56 -0.21
C GLN A 37 9.05 -8.75 -0.43
N ASN A 38 9.12 -7.53 0.13
CA ASN A 38 10.32 -6.70 0.07
C ASN A 38 11.47 -7.30 0.90
N ASP A 39 11.18 -7.84 2.08
CA ASP A 39 12.16 -8.50 2.95
C ASP A 39 12.70 -9.79 2.29
N ALA A 40 11.82 -10.60 1.68
CA ALA A 40 12.23 -11.79 0.92
C ALA A 40 13.10 -11.45 -0.32
N LEU A 41 12.88 -10.28 -0.94
CA LEU A 41 13.71 -9.81 -2.04
C LEU A 41 15.04 -9.20 -1.57
N ALA A 42 15.11 -8.72 -0.33
CA ALA A 42 16.34 -8.26 0.30
C ALA A 42 17.26 -9.45 0.66
N GLU A 43 16.70 -10.57 1.15
CA GLU A 43 17.45 -11.82 1.37
C GLU A 43 18.08 -12.37 0.08
N ILE A 44 17.40 -12.25 -1.07
CA ILE A 44 17.94 -12.68 -2.37
C ILE A 44 19.14 -11.81 -2.82
N GLN A 45 19.33 -10.61 -2.27
CA GLN A 45 20.50 -9.75 -2.57
C GLN A 45 21.73 -10.08 -1.72
N GLU A 46 21.58 -10.75 -0.57
CA GLU A 46 22.70 -11.07 0.32
C GLU A 46 23.33 -12.46 0.07
N ASP A 47 22.69 -13.32 -0.72
CA ASP A 47 23.15 -14.71 -0.95
C ASP A 47 24.25 -14.85 -2.04
N LYS A 48 25.27 -13.98 -1.97
CA LYS A 48 26.62 -14.26 -2.49
C LYS A 48 27.63 -14.28 -1.33
N MET A 49 27.47 -15.21 -0.39
CA MET A 49 28.57 -15.94 0.25
C MET A 49 28.02 -16.99 1.22
N PRO A 50 28.42 -18.28 1.11
CA PRO A 50 27.94 -19.30 2.02
C PRO A 50 28.84 -19.38 3.24
N LEU A 51 28.27 -19.35 4.46
CA LEU A 51 28.92 -19.85 5.66
C LEU A 51 27.85 -20.32 6.68
N SER A 52 27.68 -21.64 6.72
CA SER A 52 27.46 -22.51 7.90
C SER A 52 26.71 -21.94 9.13
N SER A 53 25.65 -22.63 9.57
CA SER A 53 25.64 -23.52 10.77
C SER A 53 24.31 -23.54 11.54
N GLN A 54 23.90 -24.78 11.84
CA GLN A 54 23.13 -25.26 13.00
C GLN A 54 21.62 -24.94 13.02
N ARG A 55 20.74 -25.93 12.78
CA ARG A 55 20.12 -26.87 13.75
C ARG A 55 19.56 -26.12 14.97
N HIS A 56 18.29 -26.25 15.33
CA HIS A 56 17.85 -27.18 16.38
C HIS A 56 16.31 -27.43 16.33
N THR A 57 15.95 -28.72 16.25
CA THR A 57 14.85 -29.50 16.86
C THR A 57 13.52 -28.86 17.33
N PRO A 58 12.35 -29.46 16.98
CA PRO A 58 11.07 -29.21 17.66
C PRO A 58 10.88 -30.16 18.86
N LEU A 59 10.47 -29.63 20.02
CA LEU A 59 10.03 -30.42 21.17
C LEU A 59 8.50 -30.49 21.22
N ASP A 60 8.00 -31.73 21.28
CA ASP A 60 6.69 -32.17 21.78
C ASP A 60 6.40 -31.63 23.19
N LEU A 61 5.11 -31.45 23.54
CA LEU A 61 4.37 -32.32 24.47
C LEU A 61 2.91 -31.81 24.74
N PRO A 62 2.01 -32.70 25.22
CA PRO A 62 0.56 -32.75 24.97
C PRO A 62 -0.30 -32.25 26.16
N TRP A 63 -1.56 -32.74 26.28
CA TRP A 63 -2.46 -32.81 27.46
C TRP A 63 -2.98 -31.42 28.02
N LEU A 64 -4.25 -31.13 28.31
CA LEU A 64 -5.37 -31.88 28.89
C LEU A 64 -6.72 -31.11 28.76
N THR A 65 -7.79 -31.88 28.50
CA THR A 65 -9.14 -31.88 29.12
C THR A 65 -9.89 -30.62 29.59
N GLN A 66 -11.16 -30.63 29.15
CA GLN A 66 -12.42 -30.47 29.93
C GLN A 66 -12.82 -29.09 30.45
N GLY A 67 -14.09 -28.75 30.17
CA GLY A 67 -14.87 -27.84 31.01
C GLY A 67 -15.88 -26.98 30.25
N LEU A 68 -16.90 -27.59 29.63
CA LEU A 68 -18.16 -26.89 29.33
C LEU A 68 -18.91 -26.66 30.66
N PRO A 69 -19.45 -25.46 30.89
CA PRO A 69 -20.79 -25.36 31.45
C PRO A 69 -21.71 -24.43 30.63
N PRO A 70 -23.04 -24.59 30.78
CA PRO A 70 -24.04 -24.25 29.77
C PRO A 70 -24.60 -22.83 29.87
N ALA A 71 -25.24 -22.47 28.75
CA ALA A 71 -26.04 -21.30 28.41
C ALA A 71 -26.84 -20.61 29.53
N ARG A 72 -26.92 -19.26 29.43
CA ARG A 72 -28.07 -18.47 29.89
C ARG A 72 -28.40 -17.35 28.87
N PRO A 73 -29.68 -16.94 28.80
CA PRO A 73 -30.35 -16.59 27.55
C PRO A 73 -30.23 -15.12 27.15
N ALA A 74 -30.38 -14.91 25.84
CA ALA A 74 -30.54 -13.61 25.20
C ALA A 74 -31.72 -12.83 25.79
N THR A 75 -31.44 -11.62 26.27
CA THR A 75 -32.46 -10.58 26.45
C THR A 75 -32.22 -9.53 25.39
N VAL A 76 -32.97 -9.64 24.30
CA VAL A 76 -33.12 -8.61 23.28
C VAL A 76 -33.99 -7.52 23.90
N GLN A 77 -33.38 -6.40 24.28
CA GLN A 77 -34.10 -5.14 24.41
C GLN A 77 -33.64 -4.21 23.29
N THR A 78 -34.45 -4.21 22.24
CA THR A 78 -34.51 -3.16 21.23
C THR A 78 -34.94 -1.86 21.90
N ARG A 79 -34.00 -0.92 22.02
CA ARG A 79 -34.30 0.50 22.27
C ARG A 79 -33.70 1.31 21.13
N TRP A 80 -34.48 1.44 20.07
CA TRP A 80 -34.24 2.39 18.98
C TRP A 80 -34.83 3.72 19.40
N GLU A 81 -34.02 4.61 19.97
CA GLU A 81 -34.32 6.04 20.16
C GLU A 81 -33.10 6.68 20.86
N GLN A 82 -32.52 7.75 20.28
CA GLN A 82 -31.25 8.46 20.58
C GLN A 82 -30.08 8.00 19.66
N GLU A 83 -29.41 8.79 18.80
CA GLU A 83 -29.20 10.25 18.67
C GLU A 83 -28.94 10.66 17.20
N PRO A 84 -29.56 11.74 16.68
CA PRO A 84 -29.13 12.38 15.44
C PRO A 84 -27.74 13.05 15.57
N GLU A 85 -27.31 13.45 16.77
CA GLU A 85 -25.97 14.02 17.05
C GLU A 85 -24.83 13.02 16.75
N ASN A 86 -25.03 11.74 17.03
CA ASN A 86 -24.03 10.70 16.73
C ASN A 86 -23.87 10.42 15.23
N GLN A 87 -24.88 10.74 14.41
CA GLN A 87 -24.80 10.55 12.94
C GLN A 87 -24.03 11.69 12.27
N GLU A 88 -24.19 12.93 12.75
CA GLU A 88 -23.47 14.09 12.24
C GLU A 88 -21.99 14.03 12.63
N GLU A 89 -21.68 13.68 13.89
CA GLU A 89 -20.29 13.43 14.30
C GLU A 89 -19.65 12.25 13.55
N ALA A 90 -20.38 11.15 13.33
CA ALA A 90 -19.86 10.01 12.57
C ALA A 90 -19.62 10.37 11.10
N ALA A 91 -20.50 11.19 10.50
CA ALA A 91 -20.36 11.69 9.14
C ALA A 91 -19.15 12.63 9.00
N ASP A 92 -18.91 13.51 9.97
CA ASP A 92 -17.76 14.42 9.96
C ASP A 92 -16.44 13.70 10.26
N ARG A 93 -16.44 12.70 11.14
CA ARG A 93 -15.28 11.81 11.33
C ARG A 93 -14.96 11.02 10.06
N LYS A 94 -15.98 10.57 9.33
CA LYS A 94 -15.80 9.89 8.04
C LYS A 94 -15.21 10.83 6.99
N ARG A 95 -15.79 12.03 6.81
CA ARG A 95 -15.28 13.05 5.88
C ARG A 95 -13.82 13.44 6.16
N THR A 96 -13.48 13.67 7.42
CA THR A 96 -12.09 14.02 7.81
C THR A 96 -11.11 12.88 7.51
N SER A 97 -11.51 11.63 7.74
CA SER A 97 -10.70 10.45 7.39
C SER A 97 -10.52 10.28 5.88
N GLU A 98 -11.55 10.58 5.08
CA GLU A 98 -11.51 10.51 3.62
C GLU A 98 -10.60 11.60 3.04
N VAL A 99 -10.69 12.82 3.57
CA VAL A 99 -9.81 13.94 3.20
C VAL A 99 -8.35 13.62 3.55
N ALA A 100 -8.10 13.04 4.72
CA ALA A 100 -6.76 12.63 5.13
C ALA A 100 -6.19 11.55 4.20
N LEU A 101 -6.99 10.53 3.86
CA LEU A 101 -6.61 9.47 2.94
C LEU A 101 -6.34 10.02 1.54
N ALA A 102 -7.20 10.91 1.02
CA ALA A 102 -7.00 11.54 -0.28
C ALA A 102 -5.69 12.35 -0.33
N LYS A 103 -5.36 13.04 0.75
CA LYS A 103 -4.10 13.78 0.89
C LYS A 103 -2.88 12.85 0.93
N GLU A 104 -2.94 11.75 1.68
CA GLU A 104 -1.87 10.75 1.74
C GLU A 104 -1.60 10.13 0.36
N MET A 105 -2.67 9.73 -0.33
CA MET A 105 -2.56 9.17 -1.68
C MET A 105 -1.98 10.21 -2.66
N HIS A 106 -2.41 11.47 -2.57
CA HIS A 106 -1.82 12.53 -3.40
C HIS A 106 -0.33 12.74 -3.12
N GLN A 107 0.13 12.64 -1.86
CA GLN A 107 1.56 12.69 -1.55
C GLN A 107 2.32 11.51 -2.17
N HIS A 108 1.73 10.31 -2.22
CA HIS A 108 2.33 9.17 -2.92
C HIS A 108 2.46 9.44 -4.43
N TYR A 109 1.44 10.05 -5.03
CA TYR A 109 1.50 10.49 -6.42
C TYR A 109 2.63 11.50 -6.67
N VAL A 110 2.77 12.52 -5.82
CA VAL A 110 3.84 13.53 -5.94
C VAL A 110 5.21 12.87 -5.87
N LYS A 111 5.43 11.96 -4.89
CA LYS A 111 6.69 11.22 -4.72
C LYS A 111 7.09 10.37 -5.92
N VAL A 112 6.14 9.99 -6.78
CA VAL A 112 6.42 9.24 -8.02
C VAL A 112 6.66 10.21 -9.18
N VAL A 113 5.76 11.16 -9.36
CA VAL A 113 5.72 12.02 -10.54
C VAL A 113 6.83 13.05 -10.54
N GLU A 114 7.22 13.59 -9.39
CA GLU A 114 8.29 14.58 -9.30
C GLU A 114 9.67 13.99 -9.69
N PRO A 115 10.14 12.86 -9.14
CA PRO A 115 11.36 12.21 -9.62
C PRO A 115 11.30 11.75 -11.07
N PHE A 116 10.11 11.37 -11.54
CA PHE A 116 9.89 11.03 -12.95
C PHE A 116 10.08 12.24 -13.86
N LEU A 117 9.49 13.39 -13.55
CA LEU A 117 9.70 14.60 -14.34
C LEU A 117 11.14 15.13 -14.27
N GLN A 118 11.83 14.97 -13.14
CA GLN A 118 13.23 15.41 -12.99
C GLN A 118 14.20 14.56 -13.80
N LYS A 119 13.92 13.27 -13.96
CA LYS A 119 14.79 12.31 -14.66
C LYS A 119 14.50 12.18 -16.15
N GLU A 120 13.62 13.02 -16.67
CA GLU A 120 13.32 13.10 -18.09
C GLU A 120 14.60 13.37 -18.91
N GLN A 121 14.75 12.69 -20.06
CA GLN A 121 15.92 12.76 -20.95
C GLN A 121 17.26 12.33 -20.36
N GLN A 122 17.32 11.95 -19.08
CA GLN A 122 18.51 11.39 -18.46
C GLN A 122 18.66 9.92 -18.88
N ARG A 123 19.92 9.47 -19.01
CA ARG A 123 20.20 8.04 -19.16
C ARG A 123 20.03 7.38 -17.79
N LEU A 124 19.04 6.51 -17.68
CA LEU A 124 18.75 5.78 -16.46
C LEU A 124 19.21 4.34 -16.62
N SER A 125 19.88 3.81 -15.59
CA SER A 125 20.24 2.40 -15.57
C SER A 125 19.00 1.53 -15.38
N ALA A 126 19.04 0.29 -15.89
CA ALA A 126 17.94 -0.65 -15.73
C ALA A 126 17.48 -0.82 -14.25
N PRO A 127 18.36 -0.86 -13.24
CA PRO A 127 17.95 -0.86 -11.83
C PRO A 127 17.16 0.39 -11.40
N GLN A 128 17.52 1.58 -11.90
CA GLN A 128 16.82 2.82 -11.58
C GLN A 128 15.43 2.84 -12.20
N LEU A 129 15.31 2.44 -13.48
CA LEU A 129 14.03 2.31 -14.17
C LEU A 129 13.12 1.28 -13.47
N ARG A 130 13.65 0.12 -13.09
CA ARG A 130 12.90 -0.90 -12.32
C ARG A 130 12.43 -0.36 -10.97
N ARG A 131 13.27 0.39 -10.26
CA ARG A 131 12.91 1.02 -8.99
C ARG A 131 11.77 2.02 -9.17
N MET A 132 11.85 2.89 -10.18
CA MET A 132 10.80 3.87 -10.47
C MET A 132 9.49 3.20 -10.91
N LEU A 133 9.57 2.15 -11.73
CA LEU A 133 8.42 1.35 -12.14
C LEU A 133 7.72 0.75 -10.93
N ARG A 134 8.47 0.17 -9.99
CA ARG A 134 7.92 -0.39 -8.75
C ARG A 134 7.18 0.66 -7.94
N PHE A 135 7.80 1.81 -7.67
CA PHE A 135 7.15 2.91 -6.95
C PHE A 135 5.87 3.40 -7.66
N SER A 136 5.88 3.44 -9.00
CA SER A 136 4.72 3.84 -9.79
C SER A 136 3.57 2.83 -9.69
N ILE A 137 3.89 1.53 -9.71
CA ILE A 137 2.91 0.44 -9.49
C ILE A 137 2.35 0.52 -8.07
N ASP A 138 3.20 0.74 -7.06
CA ASP A 138 2.77 0.85 -5.68
C ASP A 138 1.76 1.99 -5.49
N ALA A 139 2.10 3.19 -6.00
CA ALA A 139 1.20 4.34 -5.97
C ALA A 139 -0.09 4.08 -6.76
N TYR A 140 -0.02 3.39 -7.90
CA TYR A 140 -1.21 3.06 -8.69
C TYR A 140 -2.17 2.14 -7.93
N GLU A 141 -1.64 1.12 -7.25
CA GLU A 141 -2.42 0.19 -6.44
C GLU A 141 -3.01 0.89 -5.21
N ASP A 142 -2.25 1.78 -4.57
CA ASP A 142 -2.74 2.61 -3.46
C ASP A 142 -3.94 3.48 -3.93
N TYR A 143 -3.84 4.06 -5.13
CA TYR A 143 -4.94 4.83 -5.74
C TYR A 143 -6.19 4.02 -6.05
N LYS A 144 -6.12 2.68 -6.18
CA LYS A 144 -7.33 1.85 -6.33
C LYS A 144 -8.24 1.91 -5.11
N GLN A 145 -7.69 2.21 -3.93
CA GLN A 145 -8.42 2.33 -2.68
C GLN A 145 -8.93 3.76 -2.42
N HIS A 146 -8.71 4.68 -3.37
CA HIS A 146 -9.06 6.07 -3.17
C HIS A 146 -10.60 6.27 -3.14
N PRO A 147 -11.16 6.96 -2.12
CA PRO A 147 -12.60 7.07 -1.92
C PRO A 147 -13.32 7.70 -3.11
N HIS A 148 -12.74 8.75 -3.70
CA HIS A 148 -13.28 9.44 -4.88
C HIS A 148 -12.95 8.77 -6.23
N LEU A 149 -12.47 7.52 -6.27
CA LEU A 149 -12.13 6.88 -7.54
C LEU A 149 -13.36 6.51 -8.38
N ALA A 150 -14.48 6.18 -7.72
CA ALA A 150 -15.72 5.85 -8.41
C ALA A 150 -16.43 7.08 -9.02
N GLU A 151 -16.06 8.29 -8.59
CA GLU A 151 -16.63 9.54 -9.09
C GLU A 151 -16.10 9.87 -10.48
N GLU A 152 -16.99 10.03 -11.45
CA GLU A 152 -16.61 10.37 -12.82
C GLU A 152 -15.91 11.74 -12.90
N GLY A 153 -14.77 11.77 -13.58
CA GLY A 153 -14.00 13.01 -13.78
C GLY A 153 -13.23 13.48 -12.56
N SER A 154 -13.23 12.69 -11.47
CA SER A 154 -12.51 13.00 -10.24
C SER A 154 -11.01 13.14 -10.49
N ARG A 155 -10.38 13.93 -9.63
CA ARG A 155 -8.92 14.06 -9.64
C ARG A 155 -8.23 12.72 -9.41
N ALA A 156 -8.83 11.83 -8.62
CA ALA A 156 -8.29 10.51 -8.33
C ALA A 156 -8.20 9.64 -9.58
N GLN A 157 -9.25 9.60 -10.41
CA GLN A 157 -9.23 8.88 -11.70
C GLN A 157 -8.15 9.43 -12.64
N LYS A 158 -8.02 10.76 -12.69
CA LYS A 158 -7.00 11.43 -13.50
C LYS A 158 -5.59 11.04 -13.03
N CYS A 159 -5.28 11.16 -11.74
CA CYS A 159 -3.99 10.76 -11.15
C CYS A 159 -3.69 9.27 -11.40
N GLN A 160 -4.68 8.39 -11.24
CA GLN A 160 -4.53 6.97 -11.52
C GLN A 160 -4.20 6.71 -13.00
N LYS A 161 -4.87 7.41 -13.93
CA LYS A 161 -4.60 7.30 -15.37
C LYS A 161 -3.17 7.74 -15.70
N ASP A 162 -2.68 8.79 -15.06
CA ASP A 162 -1.30 9.24 -15.25
C ASP A 162 -0.30 8.21 -14.74
N LEU A 163 -0.51 7.66 -13.54
CA LEU A 163 0.35 6.60 -13.00
C LEU A 163 0.39 5.40 -13.94
N ARG A 164 -0.76 5.01 -14.52
CA ARG A 164 -0.80 3.95 -15.54
C ARG A 164 0.02 4.31 -16.78
N GLY A 165 -0.06 5.55 -17.26
CA GLY A 165 0.74 6.02 -18.38
C GLY A 165 2.24 6.01 -18.08
N ILE A 166 2.64 6.40 -16.87
CA ILE A 166 4.02 6.34 -16.39
C ILE A 166 4.52 4.89 -16.35
N ILE A 167 3.71 3.96 -15.80
CA ILE A 167 4.02 2.53 -15.75
C ILE A 167 4.28 1.99 -17.16
N SER A 168 3.37 2.25 -18.11
CA SER A 168 3.54 1.81 -19.50
C SER A 168 4.81 2.36 -20.11
N LEU A 169 5.07 3.67 -20.00
CA LEU A 169 6.29 4.27 -20.55
C LEU A 169 7.57 3.66 -19.95
N LEU A 170 7.60 3.47 -18.63
CA LEU A 170 8.76 2.87 -17.95
C LEU A 170 8.96 1.40 -18.34
N GLN A 171 7.88 0.64 -18.58
CA GLN A 171 7.95 -0.72 -19.10
C GLN A 171 8.49 -0.76 -20.53
N ASP A 172 8.00 0.12 -21.41
CA ASP A 172 8.48 0.23 -22.79
C ASP A 172 9.97 0.60 -22.82
N THR A 173 10.37 1.59 -22.01
CA THR A 173 11.79 2.01 -21.88
C THR A 173 12.68 0.88 -21.35
N LEU A 174 12.18 0.07 -20.42
CA LEU A 174 12.90 -1.10 -19.91
C LEU A 174 13.02 -2.21 -20.95
N GLN A 175 12.00 -2.38 -21.78
CA GLN A 175 11.99 -3.38 -22.84
C GLN A 175 12.96 -2.96 -23.96
N GLU A 176 12.93 -1.70 -24.39
CA GLU A 176 13.88 -1.14 -25.35
C GLU A 176 15.34 -1.26 -24.88
N ALA A 177 15.59 -1.03 -23.58
CA ALA A 177 16.92 -1.20 -23.00
C ALA A 177 17.38 -2.67 -22.99
N LYS A 178 16.46 -3.64 -22.87
CA LYS A 178 16.80 -5.07 -22.97
C LYS A 178 17.06 -5.51 -24.41
N ASP A 179 16.26 -5.00 -25.35
CA ASP A 179 16.34 -5.37 -26.77
C ASP A 179 17.53 -4.68 -27.46
N SER A 180 17.99 -3.55 -26.91
CA SER A 180 19.26 -2.94 -27.29
C SER A 180 20.42 -3.74 -26.70
N TRP A 181 21.00 -4.64 -27.51
CA TRP A 181 22.17 -5.46 -27.15
C TRP A 181 23.37 -4.65 -26.62
N LEU A 182 23.38 -3.32 -26.81
CA LEU A 182 24.47 -2.41 -26.47
C LEU A 182 24.16 -1.45 -25.30
N SER A 183 22.95 -1.42 -24.73
CA SER A 183 22.60 -0.40 -23.72
C SER A 183 21.88 -0.94 -22.50
N ASP A 184 22.61 -1.07 -21.39
CA ASP A 184 22.04 -1.28 -20.05
C ASP A 184 21.39 -0.01 -19.45
N THR A 185 21.20 1.01 -20.30
CA THR A 185 20.62 2.31 -19.97
C THR A 185 19.49 2.66 -20.92
N GLY A 186 18.34 3.03 -20.37
CA GLY A 186 17.19 3.53 -21.13
C GLY A 186 17.03 5.05 -20.97
N ARG A 187 16.40 5.69 -21.95
CA ARG A 187 15.99 7.10 -21.91
C ARG A 187 14.54 7.16 -22.37
N TYR A 188 13.73 7.97 -21.67
CA TYR A 188 12.37 8.27 -22.09
C TYR A 188 12.18 9.77 -22.31
N GLU A 189 11.21 10.08 -23.15
CA GLU A 189 10.83 11.45 -23.49
C GLU A 189 9.32 11.62 -23.34
N LEU A 190 8.91 12.75 -22.76
CA LEU A 190 7.50 13.09 -22.60
C LEU A 190 7.12 14.14 -23.62
N ASN A 191 5.92 14.02 -24.19
CA ASN A 191 5.34 15.10 -24.97
C ASN A 191 5.10 16.31 -24.06
N THR A 192 5.37 17.52 -24.56
CA THR A 192 5.14 18.81 -23.90
C THR A 192 3.75 18.94 -23.28
N LYS A 193 2.71 18.41 -23.95
CA LYS A 193 1.35 18.42 -23.41
C LYS A 193 1.22 17.58 -22.14
N TRP A 194 1.81 16.39 -22.13
CA TRP A 194 1.72 15.48 -20.98
C TRP A 194 2.61 15.95 -19.82
N ARG A 195 3.81 16.48 -20.12
CA ARG A 195 4.67 17.14 -19.13
C ARG A 195 3.94 18.27 -18.41
N LYS A 196 3.24 19.14 -19.17
CA LYS A 196 2.44 20.23 -18.59
C LYS A 196 1.32 19.69 -17.70
N GLN A 197 0.58 18.68 -18.17
CA GLN A 197 -0.48 18.04 -17.39
C GLN A 197 0.01 17.45 -16.06
N LEU A 198 1.15 16.76 -16.07
CA LEU A 198 1.74 16.19 -14.86
C LEU A 198 2.15 17.30 -13.87
N ARG A 199 2.78 18.37 -14.35
CA ARG A 199 3.17 19.53 -13.52
C ARG A 199 1.97 20.27 -12.94
N ASP A 200 0.94 20.54 -13.75
CA ASP A 200 -0.28 21.20 -13.30
C ASP A 200 -0.95 20.38 -12.18
N ARG A 201 -0.87 19.04 -12.23
CA ARG A 201 -1.41 18.13 -11.21
C ARG A 201 -0.57 18.02 -9.94
N LEU A 202 0.71 18.42 -9.98
CA LEU A 202 1.57 18.53 -8.79
C LEU A 202 1.31 19.80 -7.99
N LEU A 203 0.87 20.88 -8.66
CA LEU A 203 0.64 22.19 -8.03
C LEU A 203 -0.78 22.39 -7.49
N GLY A 204 -1.72 21.53 -7.90
CA GLY A 204 -3.13 21.63 -7.55
C GLY A 204 -3.49 20.99 -6.22
#